data_AF-A0A7Y5BKW3-F1
#
_entry.id   AF-A0A7Y5BKW3-F1
#
_cell.length_a   1.000
_cell.length_b   1.000
_cell.length_c   1.000
_cell.angle_alpha   90.00
_cell.angle_beta   90.00
_cell.angle_gamma   90.00
#
_symmetry.space_group_name_H-M   'P 1'
#
loop_
_entity.id
_entity.type
_entity.pdbx_description
1 polymer ?
#
loop_
_entity_poly.entity_id
_entity_poly.type
_entity_poly.pdbx_seq_one_letter_code
_entity_poly.pdbx_strand_id
1 'polypeptide(L)' 'KQNIEDLNCEIQSKIILFKLRAKSGADTLLEIWSAQQKKELFEEVFDLKAGFVIV' A
#
# COMPACT_ATOMS: atom_id res chain seq x y z
N LYS A 1 20.33 3.56 -3.19
CA LYS A 1 19.05 3.95 -3.83
C LYS A 1 18.10 2.78 -3.66
N GLN A 2 17.06 2.88 -2.84
CA GLN A 2 16.02 1.86 -2.81
C GLN A 2 15.12 2.09 -4.02
N ASN A 3 15.22 1.21 -5.02
CA ASN A 3 14.36 1.19 -6.18
C ASN A 3 12.99 0.68 -5.72
N ILE A 4 12.00 1.57 -5.66
CA ILE A 4 10.60 1.17 -5.58
C ILE A 4 10.18 0.83 -7.00
N GLU A 5 10.48 -0.39 -7.43
CA GLU A 5 10.02 -0.90 -8.72
C GLU A 5 8.54 -1.32 -8.56
N ASP A 6 7.67 -0.63 -9.30
CA ASP A 6 6.27 -0.96 -9.58
C ASP A 6 5.26 -0.88 -8.41
N LEU A 7 5.05 0.32 -7.87
CA LEU A 7 3.89 0.62 -7.05
C LEU A 7 2.68 0.92 -7.96
N ASN A 8 1.97 -0.12 -8.38
CA ASN A 8 0.73 0.00 -9.17
C ASN A 8 -0.41 0.48 -8.26
N CYS A 9 -0.91 1.70 -8.52
CA CYS A 9 -2.08 2.25 -7.82
C CYS A 9 -3.28 2.39 -8.78
N GLU A 10 -4.49 2.10 -8.28
CA GLU A 10 -5.74 2.25 -9.03
C GLU A 10 -6.68 3.17 -8.25
N ILE A 11 -7.27 4.16 -8.93
CA ILE A 11 -8.20 5.11 -8.30
C ILE A 11 -9.62 4.60 -8.56
N GLN A 12 -10.30 4.15 -7.50
CA GLN A 12 -11.71 3.76 -7.56
C GLN A 12 -12.52 4.67 -6.63
N SER A 13 -13.39 5.51 -7.19
CA SER A 13 -14.43 6.23 -6.44
C SER A 13 -13.92 6.87 -5.12
N LYS A 14 -12.82 7.65 -5.21
CA LYS A 14 -12.11 8.33 -4.11
C LYS A 14 -11.26 7.47 -3.17
N ILE A 15 -11.01 6.21 -3.53
CA ILE A 15 -10.08 5.33 -2.84
C ILE A 15 -8.90 5.02 -3.76
N ILE A 16 -7.68 5.23 -3.28
CA ILE A 16 -6.46 4.80 -3.94
C ILE A 16 -6.10 3.40 -3.43
N LEU A 17 -6.07 2.42 -4.34
CA LEU A 17 -5.71 1.04 -4.01
C LEU A 17 -4.27 0.76 -4.43
N PHE A 18 -3.42 0.39 -3.48
CA PHE A 18 -2.03 0.03 -3.73
C PHE A 18 -1.88 -1.49 -3.82
N LYS A 19 -1.29 -1.98 -4.91
CA LYS A 19 -0.98 -3.40 -5.09
C LYS A 19 0.36 -3.71 -4.45
N LEU A 20 0.36 -4.60 -3.45
CA LEU A 20 1.56 -5.10 -2.79
C LEU A 20 1.78 -6.54 -3.24
N ARG A 21 2.91 -6.79 -3.89
CA ARG A 21 3.31 -8.15 -4.24
C ARG A 21 3.94 -8.81 -3.02
N ALA A 22 3.23 -9.76 -2.43
CA ALA A 22 3.71 -10.46 -1.26
C ALA A 22 4.76 -11.52 -1.62
N LYS A 23 5.87 -11.54 -0.88
CA LYS A 23 6.81 -12.69 -0.86
C LYS A 23 6.37 -13.69 0.21
N SER A 24 6.53 -14.99 -0.04
CA SER A 24 5.97 -16.05 0.81
C SER A 24 6.32 -15.93 2.31
N GLY A 25 5.32 -16.07 3.19
CA GLY A 25 5.52 -16.32 4.62
C GLY A 25 5.48 -15.08 5.51
N ALA A 26 6.31 -15.06 6.56
CA ALA A 26 6.34 -14.01 7.59
C ALA A 26 6.68 -12.61 7.03
N ASP A 27 7.41 -12.55 5.91
CA ASP A 27 7.74 -11.30 5.23
C ASP A 27 6.50 -10.58 4.69
N THR A 28 5.46 -11.33 4.28
CA THR A 28 4.17 -10.74 3.89
C THR A 28 3.53 -9.96 5.04
N LEU A 29 3.59 -10.50 6.27
CA LEU A 29 2.96 -9.86 7.43
C LEU A 29 3.65 -8.54 7.81
N LEU A 30 4.98 -8.49 7.71
CA LEU A 30 5.76 -7.27 7.93
C LEU A 30 5.46 -6.19 6.88
N GLU A 31 5.32 -6.60 5.61
CA GLU A 31 4.96 -5.69 4.53
C GLU A 31 3.53 -5.13 4.69
N ILE A 32 2.56 -5.95 5.08
CA ILE A 32 1.19 -5.51 5.40
C ILE A 32 1.19 -4.50 6.55
N TRP A 33 1.91 -4.81 7.63
CA TRP A 33 2.00 -3.93 8.79
C TRP A 33 2.61 -2.58 8.41
N SER A 34 3.72 -2.58 7.65
CA SER A 34 4.35 -1.35 7.15
C SER A 34 3.41 -0.56 6.23
N ALA A 35 2.65 -1.24 5.38
CA ALA A 35 1.68 -0.62 4.50
C ALA A 35 0.53 0.04 5.28
N GLN A 36 0.02 -0.61 6.32
CA GLN A 36 -1.04 -0.04 7.18
C GLN A 36 -0.59 1.26 7.86
N GLN A 37 0.63 1.32 8.40
CA GLN A 37 1.15 2.57 8.97
C GLN A 37 1.27 3.70 7.94
N LYS A 38 1.71 3.36 6.72
CA LYS A 38 1.80 4.34 5.62
C LYS A 38 0.42 4.79 5.12
N LYS A 39 -0.61 3.95 5.26
CA LYS A 39 -1.99 4.28 4.90
C LYS A 39 -2.47 5.48 5.68
N GLU A 40 -2.35 5.43 7.00
CA GLU A 40 -2.89 6.44 7.90
C GLU A 40 -2.27 7.81 7.60
N LEU A 41 -0.94 7.85 7.45
CA LEU A 41 -0.22 9.07 7.05
C LEU A 41 -0.66 9.59 5.68
N PHE A 42 -0.90 8.69 4.72
CA PHE A 42 -1.35 9.07 3.39
C PHE A 42 -2.77 9.67 3.43
N GLU A 43 -3.69 9.03 4.16
CA GLU A 43 -5.07 9.52 4.28
C GLU A 43 -5.12 10.90 4.96
N GLU A 44 -4.27 11.13 5.96
CA GLU A 44 -4.14 12.43 6.64
C GLU A 44 -3.59 13.54 5.73
N VAL A 45 -2.51 13.26 4.98
CA VAL A 45 -1.85 14.28 4.14
C VAL A 45 -2.67 14.64 2.91
N PHE A 46 -3.35 13.67 2.31
CA PHE A 46 -4.01 13.87 1.02
C PHE A 46 -5.53 14.03 1.12
N ASP A 47 -6.13 13.87 2.30
CA ASP A 47 -7.59 13.84 2.51
C ASP A 47 -8.31 12.87 1.55
N LEU A 48 -7.65 11.74 1.28
CA LEU A 48 -8.12 10.67 0.39
C LEU A 48 -8.15 9.36 1.15
N LYS A 49 -9.06 8.47 0.78
CA LYS A 49 -9.05 7.11 1.33
C LYS A 49 -8.04 6.26 0.57
N ALA A 50 -7.38 5.35 1.28
CA ALA A 50 -6.43 4.40 0.72
C ALA A 50 -6.74 2.97 1.16
N GLY A 51 -6.44 2.00 0.30
CA GLY A 51 -6.53 0.58 0.58
C GLY A 51 -5.38 -0.19 -0.05
N PHE A 52 -5.20 -1.45 0.33
CA PHE A 52 -4.17 -2.32 -0.24
C PHE A 52 -4.79 -3.60 -0.75
N VAL A 53 -4.26 -4.08 -1.87
CA VAL A 53 -4.56 -5.39 -2.42
C VAL A 53 -3.26 -6.19 -2.44
N ILE A 54 -3.28 -7.36 -1.82
CA ILE A 54 -2.14 -8.28 -1.82
C ILE A 54 -2.31 -9.21 -3.02
N VAL A 55 -1.29 -9.25 -3.88
CA VAL A 55 -1.24 -10.04 -5.12
C VAL A 55 -0.04 -10.97 -5.14
#